data_AF-A0AAD7Y8L0-F1
#
_entry.id   AF-A0AAD7Y8L0-F1
#
_cell.length_a   1.000
_cell.length_b   1.000
_cell.length_c   1.000
_cell.angle_alpha   90.00
_cell.angle_beta   90.00
_cell.angle_gamma   90.00
#
_symmetry.space_group_name_H-M   'P 1'
#
loop_
_entity.id
_entity.type
_entity.pdbx_description
1 polymer ?
#
loop_
_entity_poly.entity_id
_entity_poly.type
_entity_poly.pdbx_seq_one_letter_code
_entity_poly.pdbx_strand_id
1 'polypeptide(L)'
;MSVSEAGLAGIESLQLALQVIQTMVQATSWRFPVDCNAINGSTHDFIIVGAGTAGCVIANRLSADMNTDVLLLEAGGPSPMEADMAGLFTVIPSTPYDYNFTSVNDGYTAQNLQGGQTSTRIIITCIM
;
A
#
# COMPACT_ATOMS: atom_id res chain seq x y z
N MET A 1 -18.96 49.19 -0.81
CA MET A 1 -17.55 49.15 -0.38
C MET A 1 -16.85 48.21 -1.36
N SER A 2 -16.24 48.76 -2.42
CA SER A 2 -15.58 47.97 -3.47
C SER A 2 -14.18 47.62 -3.00
N VAL A 3 -13.93 46.33 -2.75
CA VAL A 3 -12.56 45.83 -2.55
C VAL A 3 -11.71 46.23 -3.76
N SER A 4 -10.51 46.77 -3.52
CA SER A 4 -9.61 47.18 -4.61
C SER A 4 -9.12 45.94 -5.36
N GLU A 5 -9.08 46.00 -6.69
CA GLU A 5 -8.64 44.88 -7.55
C GLU A 5 -7.25 44.35 -7.16
N ALA A 6 -6.37 45.24 -6.69
CA ALA A 6 -5.05 44.88 -6.15
C ALA A 6 -5.13 44.01 -4.87
N GLY A 7 -6.13 44.26 -4.01
CA GLY A 7 -6.38 43.44 -2.83
C GLY A 7 -6.92 42.05 -3.19
N LEU A 8 -7.73 41.96 -4.25
CA LEU A 8 -8.26 40.69 -4.75
C LEU A 8 -7.16 39.82 -5.38
N ALA A 9 -6.29 40.42 -6.20
CA ALA A 9 -5.14 39.73 -6.80
C ALA A 9 -4.13 39.21 -5.74
N GLY A 10 -3.95 39.94 -4.64
CA GLY A 10 -3.12 39.50 -3.51
C GLY A 10 -3.72 38.29 -2.78
N ILE A 11 -5.03 38.23 -2.63
CA ILE A 11 -5.74 37.09 -2.02
C ILE A 11 -5.67 35.87 -2.95
N GLU A 12 -5.89 36.05 -4.25
CA GLU A 12 -5.85 34.96 -5.23
C GLU A 12 -4.46 34.32 -5.33
N SER A 13 -3.39 35.13 -5.34
CA SER A 13 -2.02 34.62 -5.38
C SER A 13 -1.63 33.85 -4.10
N LEU A 14 -2.06 34.32 -2.93
CA LEU A 14 -1.88 33.60 -1.68
C LEU A 14 -2.67 32.29 -1.65
N GLN A 15 -3.89 32.30 -2.17
CA GLN A 15 -4.77 31.14 -2.22
C GLN A 15 -4.24 30.08 -3.19
N LEU A 16 -3.69 30.50 -4.32
CA LEU A 16 -3.02 29.61 -5.27
C LEU A 16 -1.76 28.98 -4.66
N ALA A 17 -0.96 29.76 -3.95
CA ALA A 17 0.23 29.26 -3.27
C ALA A 17 -0.13 28.22 -2.19
N LEU A 18 -1.17 28.50 -1.39
CA LEU A 18 -1.65 27.58 -0.37
C LEU A 18 -2.22 26.29 -0.99
N GLN A 19 -2.91 26.39 -2.13
CA GLN A 19 -3.41 25.23 -2.87
C GLN A 19 -2.29 24.36 -3.42
N VAL A 20 -1.23 24.96 -3.99
CA VAL A 20 -0.05 24.20 -4.45
C VAL A 20 0.59 23.45 -3.27
N ILE A 21 0.76 24.11 -2.12
CA ILE A 21 1.31 23.48 -0.91
C ILE A 21 0.40 22.34 -0.44
N GLN A 22 -0.92 22.54 -0.40
CA GLN A 22 -1.88 21.51 -0.02
C GLN A 22 -1.85 20.30 -0.97
N THR A 23 -1.76 20.53 -2.29
CA THR A 23 -1.65 19.45 -3.27
C THR A 23 -0.34 18.68 -3.12
N MET A 24 0.78 19.35 -2.82
CA MET A 24 2.05 18.66 -2.56
C MET A 24 2.00 17.82 -1.27
N VAL A 25 1.35 18.32 -0.22
CA VAL A 25 1.15 17.58 1.04
C VAL A 25 0.22 16.37 0.85
N GLN A 26 -0.78 16.48 -0.05
CA GLN A 26 -1.69 15.39 -0.35
C GLN A 26 -1.17 14.42 -1.43
N ALA A 27 -0.18 14.82 -2.23
CA ALA A 27 0.47 13.94 -3.21
C ALA A 27 1.22 12.77 -2.54
N THR A 28 1.67 12.94 -1.29
CA THR A 28 2.25 11.85 -0.48
C THR A 28 1.21 11.11 0.36
N SER A 29 -0.05 11.55 0.36
CA SER A 29 -1.13 10.92 1.11
C SER A 29 -1.91 9.95 0.24
N TRP A 30 -1.25 9.07 -0.54
CA TRP A 30 -1.93 7.94 -1.15
C TRP A 30 -2.53 7.10 -0.02
N ARG A 31 -3.80 7.39 0.25
CA ARG A 31 -4.48 7.03 1.48
C ARG A 31 -5.19 5.75 1.13
N PHE A 32 -4.59 4.64 1.54
CA PHE A 32 -5.28 3.36 1.60
C PHE A 32 -6.67 3.60 2.21
N PRO A 33 -7.72 2.96 1.65
CA PRO A 33 -9.07 3.11 2.17
C PRO A 33 -9.07 2.77 3.66
N VAL A 34 -9.96 3.43 4.41
CA VAL A 34 -10.15 3.11 5.82
C VAL A 34 -10.52 1.64 5.94
N ASP A 35 -9.82 0.92 6.82
CA ASP A 35 -10.07 -0.50 7.05
C ASP A 35 -11.53 -0.73 7.44
N CYS A 36 -12.10 -1.84 6.95
CA CYS A 36 -13.45 -2.22 7.33
C CYS A 36 -13.49 -2.64 8.80
N ASN A 37 -14.50 -2.18 9.54
CA ASN A 37 -14.75 -2.67 10.90
C ASN A 37 -15.46 -4.03 10.84
N ALA A 38 -14.69 -5.09 10.58
CA ALA A 38 -15.19 -6.46 10.58
C ALA A 38 -15.48 -6.90 12.02
N ILE A 39 -16.76 -7.13 12.32
CA ILE A 39 -17.20 -7.64 13.62
C ILE A 39 -17.07 -9.17 13.66
N ASN A 40 -16.70 -9.73 14.81
CA ASN A 40 -16.65 -11.17 14.98
C ASN A 40 -18.05 -11.78 14.75
N GLY A 41 -18.16 -12.68 13.77
CA GLY A 41 -19.44 -13.26 13.34
C GLY A 41 -20.10 -12.57 12.15
N SER A 42 -19.43 -11.62 11.47
CA SER A 42 -19.88 -11.12 10.17
C SER A 42 -19.84 -12.23 9.11
N THR A 43 -20.79 -12.18 8.18
CA THR A 43 -20.89 -13.11 7.06
C THR A 43 -20.62 -12.37 5.76
N HIS A 44 -19.77 -12.94 4.91
CA HIS A 44 -19.44 -12.44 3.57
C HIS A 44 -19.56 -13.60 2.58
N ASP A 45 -19.83 -13.31 1.31
CA ASP A 45 -19.92 -14.34 0.27
C ASP A 45 -18.54 -14.94 -0.03
N PHE A 46 -17.51 -14.08 -0.02
CA PHE A 46 -16.12 -14.49 -0.19
C PHE A 46 -15.22 -13.84 0.87
N ILE A 47 -14.28 -14.64 1.38
CA ILE A 47 -13.18 -14.18 2.23
C ILE A 47 -11.87 -14.51 1.52
N ILE A 48 -11.11 -13.49 1.18
CA ILE A 48 -9.80 -13.59 0.54
C ILE A 48 -8.75 -13.29 1.60
N VAL A 49 -7.78 -14.20 1.76
CA VAL A 49 -6.67 -14.04 2.70
C VAL A 49 -5.39 -13.79 1.91
N GLY A 50 -4.82 -12.60 2.10
CA GLY A 50 -3.65 -12.06 1.41
C GLY A 50 -4.03 -11.15 0.25
N ALA A 51 -3.78 -9.84 0.40
CA ALA A 51 -3.80 -8.81 -0.65
C ALA A 51 -2.47 -8.76 -1.42
N GLY A 52 -1.95 -9.94 -1.77
CA GLY A 52 -0.86 -10.07 -2.73
C GLY A 52 -1.35 -9.93 -4.17
N THR A 53 -0.47 -10.18 -5.14
CA THR A 53 -0.74 -10.04 -6.58
C THR A 53 -2.03 -10.73 -7.04
N ALA A 54 -2.26 -11.97 -6.63
CA ALA A 54 -3.48 -12.71 -6.98
C ALA A 54 -4.70 -12.22 -6.18
N GLY A 55 -4.52 -11.92 -4.89
CA GLY A 55 -5.60 -11.49 -4.01
C GLY A 55 -6.26 -10.20 -4.47
N CYS A 56 -5.47 -9.19 -4.85
CA CYS A 56 -5.97 -7.92 -5.37
C CYS A 56 -6.77 -8.10 -6.67
N VAL A 57 -6.29 -8.93 -7.59
CA VAL A 57 -6.98 -9.19 -8.87
C VAL A 57 -8.31 -9.89 -8.66
N ILE A 58 -8.33 -10.91 -7.79
CA ILE A 58 -9.55 -11.66 -7.48
C ILE A 58 -10.55 -10.78 -6.74
N ALA A 59 -10.09 -10.02 -5.74
CA ALA A 59 -10.94 -9.11 -4.98
C ALA A 59 -11.61 -8.08 -5.91
N ASN A 60 -10.83 -7.44 -6.78
CA ASN A 60 -11.35 -6.47 -7.76
C ASN A 60 -12.37 -7.09 -8.73
N ARG A 61 -12.18 -8.35 -9.13
CA ARG A 61 -13.12 -9.02 -10.02
C ARG A 61 -14.43 -9.41 -9.34
N LEU A 62 -14.36 -9.91 -8.11
CA LEU A 62 -15.53 -10.33 -7.35
C LEU A 62 -16.34 -9.12 -6.87
N SER A 63 -15.68 -8.05 -6.41
CA SER A 63 -16.35 -6.83 -5.94
C SER A 63 -16.99 -6.00 -7.06
N ALA A 64 -16.71 -6.31 -8.33
CA ALA A 64 -17.36 -5.66 -9.47
C ALA A 64 -18.86 -6.01 -9.58
N ASP A 65 -19.30 -7.13 -8.98
CA ASP A 65 -20.72 -7.43 -8.83
C ASP A 65 -21.27 -6.82 -7.54
N MET A 66 -22.26 -5.93 -7.68
CA MET A 66 -22.90 -5.25 -6.54
C MET A 66 -23.65 -6.19 -5.59
N ASN A 67 -23.92 -7.43 -6.02
CA ASN A 67 -24.60 -8.43 -5.19
C ASN A 67 -23.64 -9.35 -4.43
N THR A 68 -22.33 -9.13 -4.54
CA THR A 68 -21.31 -9.96 -3.90
C THR A 68 -20.60 -9.17 -2.81
N ASP A 69 -20.63 -9.67 -1.58
CA ASP A 69 -19.87 -9.11 -0.47
C ASP A 69 -18.53 -9.84 -0.30
N VAL A 70 -17.43 -9.09 -0.35
CA VAL A 70 -16.06 -9.63 -0.36
C VAL A 70 -15.25 -9.01 0.77
N LEU A 71 -14.76 -9.86 1.67
CA LEU A 71 -13.80 -9.48 2.70
C LEU A 71 -12.39 -9.84 2.26
N LEU A 72 -11.51 -8.84 2.16
CA LEU A 72 -10.07 -9.03 1.90
C LEU A 72 -9.28 -8.79 3.20
N LEU A 73 -8.52 -9.80 3.62
CA LEU A 73 -7.68 -9.74 4.81
C LEU A 73 -6.22 -9.71 4.39
N GLU A 74 -5.46 -8.71 4.85
CA GLU A 74 -4.02 -8.59 4.61
C GLU A 74 -3.29 -8.53 5.96
N ALA A 75 -2.16 -9.24 6.05
CA ALA A 75 -1.37 -9.27 7.28
C ALA A 75 -0.45 -8.05 7.41
N GLY A 76 0.01 -7.52 6.27
CA GLY A 76 0.80 -6.30 6.21
C GLY A 76 -0.02 -5.03 6.28
N GLY A 77 0.70 -3.91 6.30
CA GLY A 77 0.11 -2.58 6.27
C GLY A 77 0.13 -1.94 4.88
N PRO A 78 -0.13 -0.62 4.83
CA PRO A 78 0.11 0.22 3.66
C PRO A 78 1.45 -0.08 2.98
N SER A 79 1.43 -0.15 1.65
CA SER A 79 2.65 -0.31 0.86
C SER A 79 3.63 0.85 1.18
N PRO A 80 4.93 0.54 1.40
CA PRO A 80 5.94 1.56 1.61
C PRO A 80 6.24 2.33 0.32
N MET A 81 6.76 3.56 0.43
CA MET A 81 7.13 4.37 -0.74
C MET A 81 8.23 3.70 -1.59
N GLU A 82 9.06 2.87 -0.95
CA GLU A 82 10.12 2.10 -1.59
C GLU A 82 9.57 1.07 -2.59
N ALA A 83 8.33 0.60 -2.40
CA ALA A 83 7.70 -0.35 -3.31
C ALA A 83 7.24 0.33 -4.62
N ASP A 84 6.96 1.63 -4.59
CA ASP A 84 6.56 2.39 -5.79
C ASP A 84 7.77 2.66 -6.71
N MET A 85 8.98 2.64 -6.14
CA MET A 85 10.22 2.88 -6.86
C MET A 85 10.93 1.55 -7.15
N ALA A 86 10.82 1.05 -8.38
CA ALA A 86 11.45 -0.22 -8.77
C ALA A 86 12.96 -0.30 -8.45
N GLY A 87 13.68 0.82 -8.43
CA GLY A 87 15.10 0.88 -8.08
C GLY A 87 15.44 0.68 -6.60
N LEU A 88 14.45 0.74 -5.70
CA LEU A 88 14.63 0.62 -4.25
C LEU A 88 14.36 -0.80 -3.72
N PHE A 89 14.20 -1.80 -4.58
CA PHE A 89 13.99 -3.19 -4.15
C PHE A 89 15.10 -3.73 -3.22
N THR A 90 16.30 -3.13 -3.25
CA THR A 90 17.44 -3.54 -2.42
C THR A 90 17.35 -3.08 -0.97
N VAL A 91 16.50 -2.10 -0.66
CA VAL A 91 16.37 -1.55 0.72
C VAL A 91 15.22 -2.17 1.51
N ILE A 92 14.30 -2.88 0.84
CA ILE A 92 13.16 -3.56 1.45
C ILE A 92 13.52 -4.85 2.23
N PRO A 93 14.56 -5.64 1.88
CA PRO A 93 14.89 -6.86 2.63
C PRO A 93 15.16 -6.58 4.11
N SER A 94 14.70 -7.48 4.97
CA SER A 94 14.85 -7.37 6.43
C SER A 94 14.18 -6.13 7.07
N THR A 95 13.25 -5.50 6.36
CA THR A 95 12.35 -4.48 6.91
C THR A 95 11.04 -5.13 7.40
N PRO A 96 10.17 -4.39 8.12
CA PRO A 96 8.84 -4.90 8.50
C PRO A 96 7.92 -5.29 7.33
N TYR A 97 8.26 -4.92 6.10
CA TYR A 97 7.50 -5.22 4.88
C TYR A 97 7.93 -6.54 4.21
N ASP A 98 9.01 -7.16 4.69
CA ASP A 98 9.51 -8.46 4.25
C ASP A 98 9.09 -9.52 5.28
N TYR A 99 8.41 -10.57 4.85
CA TYR A 99 8.07 -11.69 5.74
C TYR A 99 9.33 -12.37 6.31
N ASN A 100 10.47 -12.23 5.62
CA ASN A 100 11.77 -12.70 6.08
C ASN A 100 11.78 -14.19 6.45
N PHE A 101 11.06 -15.02 5.67
CA PHE A 101 11.07 -16.46 5.87
C PHE A 101 12.41 -17.05 5.47
N THR A 102 12.90 -18.00 6.26
CA THR A 102 14.07 -18.80 5.93
C THR A 102 13.67 -20.24 5.69
N SER A 103 14.24 -20.82 4.64
CA SER A 103 14.15 -22.22 4.30
C SER A 103 15.39 -22.95 4.80
N VAL A 104 15.28 -24.28 4.85
CA VAL A 104 16.37 -25.15 5.26
C VAL A 104 17.50 -25.13 4.23
N ASN A 105 18.74 -25.26 4.71
CA ASN A 105 19.91 -25.36 3.83
C ASN A 105 19.83 -26.64 2.98
N ASP A 106 19.79 -26.47 1.66
CA ASP A 106 19.77 -27.57 0.68
C ASP A 106 21.15 -27.86 0.07
N GLY A 107 22.17 -27.06 0.38
CA GLY A 107 23.53 -27.16 -0.14
C GLY A 107 23.74 -26.54 -1.52
N TYR A 108 22.71 -25.99 -2.16
CA TYR A 108 22.79 -25.45 -3.53
C TYR A 108 22.44 -23.97 -3.61
N THR A 109 21.43 -23.53 -2.86
CA THR A 109 20.91 -22.16 -2.93
C THR A 109 21.39 -21.31 -1.76
N ALA A 110 21.52 -19.99 -2.00
CA ALA A 110 21.73 -18.95 -0.98
C ALA A 110 22.80 -19.21 0.10
N GLN A 111 23.91 -19.88 -0.24
CA GLN A 111 25.05 -20.15 0.66
C GLN A 111 25.74 -18.89 1.23
N ASN A 112 25.35 -17.70 0.77
CA ASN A 112 25.89 -16.42 1.21
C ASN A 112 25.22 -15.88 2.50
N LEU A 113 24.18 -16.57 3.01
CA LEU A 113 23.49 -16.21 4.25
C LEU A 113 24.14 -16.92 5.45
N GLN A 114 24.26 -16.22 6.59
CA GLN A 114 24.88 -16.79 7.79
C GLN A 114 24.12 -18.04 8.25
N GLY A 115 24.82 -19.18 8.37
CA GLY A 115 24.22 -20.47 8.73
C GLY A 115 23.72 -21.30 7.54
N GLY A 116 23.90 -20.82 6.30
CA GLY A 116 23.55 -21.55 5.08
C GLY A 116 22.05 -21.73 4.84
N GLN A 117 21.19 -21.04 5.58
CA GLN A 117 19.75 -21.06 5.34
C GLN A 117 19.38 -20.18 4.14
N THR A 118 18.35 -20.57 3.40
CA THR A 118 17.89 -19.81 2.22
C THR A 118 16.79 -18.84 2.64
N SER A 119 17.01 -17.54 2.57
CA SER A 119 15.95 -16.54 2.78
C SER A 119 15.04 -16.47 1.55
N THR A 120 13.78 -16.86 1.70
CA THR A 120 12.75 -16.69 0.67
C THR A 120 12.15 -15.31 0.82
N ARG A 121 12.38 -14.45 -0.18
CA ARG A 121 11.91 -13.07 -0.21
C ARG A 121 10.46 -13.03 -0.66
N ILE A 122 9.54 -12.88 0.28
CA ILE A 122 8.14 -12.58 -0.01
C ILE A 122 7.92 -11.16 0.49
N ILE A 123 7.88 -10.22 -0.44
CA ILE A 123 7.63 -8.81 -0.14
C ILE A 123 6.12 -8.60 -0.13
N ILE A 124 5.61 -7.96 0.91
CA ILE A 124 4.22 -7.49 0.96
C ILE A 124 4.15 -6.28 0.03
N THR A 125 3.71 -6.49 -1.20
CA THR A 125 3.44 -5.43 -2.14
C THR A 125 2.01 -5.58 -2.61
N CYS A 126 1.12 -4.79 -2.01
CA CYS A 126 -0.21 -4.55 -2.53
C CYS A 126 -0.06 -3.45 -3.58
N ILE A 127 0.01 -3.83 -4.86
CA ILE A 127 -0.15 -2.87 -5.96
C ILE A 127 -1.65 -2.79 -6.23
N MET A 128 -2.23 -1.62 -5.98
CA MET A 128 -3.54 -1.26 -6.50
C MET A 128 -3.41 0.02 -7.30
#